data_AF-A0A5K8AGE8-F1
#
_entry.id   AF-A0A5K8AGE8-F1
#
_cell.length_a   1.000
_cell.length_b   1.000
_cell.length_c   1.000
_cell.angle_alpha   90.00
_cell.angle_beta   90.00
_cell.angle_gamma   90.00
#
_symmetry.space_group_name_H-M   'P 1'
#
loop_
_entity.id
_entity.type
_entity.pdbx_description
1 polymer ?
#
loop_
_entity_poly.entity_id
_entity_poly.type
_entity_poly.pdbx_seq_one_letter_code
_entity_poly.pdbx_strand_id
1 'polypeptide(L)'
;MKSKRILLVTFFIFLLSPTYVWAGGGPLLLLFNSSVFIIGQLWIVGVEFLIYRRFINVSKKEAFVDVFKANILSTIAIAFGLPLIVVIAGLFGSFLPGKIGGILSAIGTWVYENGQYNKLAVYMSFFWFVLLFVVTVYFEAWIYKRRWSRRGFVYSVYPTTLCWYANAVSHTGLFVAILAIWHELI
;
A
#
# COMPACT_ATOMS: atom_id res chain seq x y z
N MET A 1 34.29 -11.00 4.94
CA MET A 1 33.36 -9.85 4.97
C MET A 1 32.83 -9.41 3.59
N LYS A 2 33.59 -9.50 2.48
CA LYS A 2 33.13 -9.06 1.15
C LYS A 2 31.97 -9.90 0.55
N SER A 3 31.98 -11.22 0.76
CA SER A 3 30.93 -12.12 0.22
C SER A 3 29.52 -11.86 0.79
N LYS A 4 29.38 -11.49 2.07
CA LYS A 4 28.07 -11.17 2.68
C LYS A 4 27.45 -9.88 2.13
N ARG A 5 28.28 -8.90 1.73
CA ARG A 5 27.82 -7.64 1.11
C ARG A 5 27.38 -7.86 -0.33
N ILE A 6 28.09 -8.70 -1.08
CA ILE A 6 27.73 -9.06 -2.45
C ILE A 6 26.39 -9.81 -2.46
N LEU A 7 26.19 -10.78 -1.55
CA LEU A 7 24.92 -11.50 -1.44
C LEU A 7 23.72 -10.58 -1.13
N LEU A 8 23.93 -9.59 -0.25
CA LEU A 8 22.92 -8.59 0.13
C LEU A 8 22.58 -7.66 -1.04
N VAL A 9 23.59 -7.20 -1.78
CA VAL A 9 23.42 -6.35 -2.96
C VAL A 9 22.76 -7.13 -4.10
N THR A 10 23.17 -8.38 -4.36
CA THR A 10 22.54 -9.25 -5.36
C THR A 10 21.10 -9.59 -4.97
N PHE A 11 20.79 -9.79 -3.69
CA PHE A 11 19.44 -9.99 -3.18
C PHE A 11 18.57 -8.73 -3.39
N PHE A 12 19.08 -7.54 -3.07
CA PHE A 12 18.38 -6.28 -3.35
C PHE A 12 18.16 -6.03 -4.84
N ILE A 13 19.12 -6.36 -5.70
CA ILE A 13 18.99 -6.26 -7.16
C ILE A 13 17.92 -7.23 -7.69
N PHE A 14 17.83 -8.45 -7.14
CA PHE A 14 16.77 -9.42 -7.50
C PHE A 14 15.38 -9.05 -6.93
N LEU A 15 15.33 -8.34 -5.80
CA LEU A 15 14.08 -7.83 -5.22
C LEU A 15 13.57 -6.55 -5.90
N LEU A 16 14.48 -5.75 -6.44
CA LEU A 16 14.21 -4.47 -7.12
C LEU A 16 14.20 -4.59 -8.65
N SER A 17 14.56 -5.75 -9.21
CA SER A 17 14.41 -5.98 -10.63
C SER A 17 12.93 -5.82 -10.97
N PRO A 18 12.57 -4.90 -11.89
CA PRO A 18 11.21 -4.81 -12.38
C PRO A 18 10.92 -6.18 -12.99
N THR A 19 10.06 -6.96 -12.35
CA THR A 19 9.46 -8.11 -13.02
C THR A 19 8.65 -7.50 -14.15
N TYR A 20 9.25 -7.51 -15.34
CA TYR A 20 8.59 -7.31 -16.63
C TYR A 20 7.49 -8.38 -16.74
N VAL A 21 6.39 -8.15 -16.06
CA VAL A 21 5.14 -8.83 -16.33
C VAL A 21 4.30 -7.78 -17.01
N TRP A 22 4.15 -8.01 -18.30
CA TRP A 22 3.21 -7.42 -19.24
C TRP A 22 2.03 -6.67 -18.61
N ALA A 23 1.65 -5.59 -19.29
CA ALA A 23 0.61 -4.64 -18.96
C ALA A 23 -0.82 -5.23 -18.87
N GLY A 24 -1.05 -6.14 -17.91
CA GLY A 24 -2.36 -6.70 -17.54
C GLY A 24 -2.85 -6.21 -16.17
N GLY A 25 -2.71 -4.90 -15.93
CA GLY A 25 -2.85 -4.13 -14.68
C GLY A 25 -4.03 -4.43 -13.73
N GLY A 26 -4.18 -5.65 -13.21
CA GLY A 26 -5.18 -6.02 -12.21
C GLY A 26 -4.68 -5.96 -10.76
N PRO A 27 -5.58 -5.95 -9.75
CA PRO A 27 -5.25 -6.01 -8.32
C PRO A 27 -4.39 -7.22 -7.93
N LEU A 28 -4.46 -8.31 -8.71
CA LEU A 28 -3.67 -9.51 -8.54
C LEU A 28 -2.17 -9.29 -8.79
N LEU A 29 -1.76 -8.27 -9.56
CA LEU A 29 -0.34 -7.98 -9.79
C LEU A 29 0.40 -7.53 -8.52
N LEU A 30 -0.32 -7.00 -7.52
CA LEU A 30 0.24 -6.73 -6.19
C LEU A 30 0.69 -8.02 -5.47
N LEU A 31 0.10 -9.17 -5.79
CA LEU A 31 0.53 -10.47 -5.27
C LEU A 31 1.76 -11.02 -6.00
N PHE A 32 2.00 -10.62 -7.25
CA PHE A 32 3.08 -11.15 -8.09
C PHE A 32 4.45 -10.48 -7.83
N ASN A 33 4.51 -9.32 -7.15
CA ASN A 33 5.76 -8.74 -6.69
C ASN A 33 5.82 -8.63 -5.15
N SER A 34 5.74 -9.79 -4.50
CA SER A 34 5.85 -9.96 -3.05
C SER A 34 7.12 -9.30 -2.47
N SER A 35 8.20 -9.28 -3.26
CA SER A 35 9.48 -8.67 -2.92
C SER A 35 9.39 -7.15 -2.76
N VAL A 36 8.91 -6.44 -3.79
CA VAL A 36 8.69 -4.98 -3.73
C VAL A 36 7.67 -4.63 -2.66
N PHE A 37 6.62 -5.43 -2.52
CA PHE A 37 5.62 -5.25 -1.47
C PHE A 37 6.22 -5.36 -0.06
N ILE A 38 7.01 -6.40 0.23
CA ILE A 38 7.66 -6.58 1.54
C ILE A 38 8.63 -5.43 1.85
N ILE A 39 9.44 -5.02 0.88
CA ILE A 39 10.36 -3.88 1.07
C ILE A 39 9.58 -2.59 1.34
N GLY A 40 8.53 -2.33 0.56
CA GLY A 40 7.66 -1.18 0.76
C GLY A 40 7.04 -1.17 2.17
N GLN A 41 6.57 -2.33 2.63
CA GLN A 41 6.01 -2.48 3.98
C GLN A 41 7.06 -2.26 5.08
N LEU A 42 8.28 -2.78 4.92
CA LEU A 42 9.36 -2.53 5.87
C LEU A 42 9.72 -1.04 5.94
N TRP A 43 9.74 -0.35 4.80
CA TRP A 43 9.95 1.09 4.73
C TRP A 43 8.84 1.85 5.45
N ILE A 44 7.57 1.56 5.15
CA ILE A 44 6.42 2.24 5.77
C ILE A 44 6.46 2.04 7.28
N VAL A 45 6.56 0.79 7.76
CA VAL A 45 6.65 0.49 9.20
C VAL A 45 7.83 1.21 9.86
N GLY A 46 8.99 1.28 9.18
CA GLY A 46 10.16 1.98 9.68
C GLY A 46 9.94 3.49 9.85
N VAL A 47 9.43 4.15 8.81
CA VAL A 47 9.15 5.60 8.82
C VAL A 47 8.07 5.93 9.85
N GLU A 48 6.98 5.17 9.87
CA GLU A 48 5.89 5.37 10.82
C GLU A 48 6.34 5.14 12.25
N PHE A 49 7.18 4.15 12.51
CA PHE A 49 7.77 3.93 13.82
C PHE A 49 8.58 5.14 14.31
N LEU A 50 9.43 5.71 13.45
CA LEU A 50 10.23 6.89 13.78
C LEU A 50 9.34 8.11 14.09
N ILE A 51 8.31 8.33 13.26
CA ILE A 51 7.35 9.42 13.44
C ILE A 51 6.53 9.22 14.72
N TYR A 52 5.95 8.03 14.91
CA TYR A 52 5.16 7.69 16.09
C TYR A 52 5.94 7.92 17.38
N ARG A 53 7.20 7.47 17.44
CA ARG A 53 8.11 7.66 18.58
C ARG A 53 8.43 9.13 18.89
N ARG A 54 8.37 10.00 17.88
CA ARG A 54 8.62 11.44 18.05
C ARG A 54 7.44 12.13 18.71
N PHE A 55 6.22 11.69 18.43
CA PHE A 55 5.00 12.33 18.93
C PHE A 55 4.44 11.66 20.19
N ILE A 56 4.64 10.35 20.36
CA ILE A 56 4.00 9.55 21.40
C ILE A 56 5.05 9.01 22.37
N ASN A 57 4.91 9.36 23.65
CA ASN A 57 5.82 8.95 24.71
C ASN A 57 5.46 7.57 25.28
N VAL A 58 5.89 6.52 24.59
CA VAL A 58 5.73 5.11 25.03
C VAL A 58 7.08 4.41 25.05
N SER A 59 7.16 3.12 25.40
CA SER A 59 8.39 2.34 25.19
C SER A 59 8.63 2.03 23.71
N LYS A 60 9.88 1.71 23.32
CA LYS A 60 10.21 1.34 21.93
C LYS A 60 9.41 0.11 21.47
N LYS A 61 9.28 -0.88 22.35
CA LYS A 61 8.54 -2.11 22.10
C LYS A 61 7.06 -1.83 21.83
N GLU A 62 6.44 -0.97 22.64
CA GLU A 62 5.02 -0.62 22.47
C GLU A 62 4.78 0.16 21.19
N ALA A 63 5.63 1.16 20.88
CA ALA A 63 5.54 1.90 19.63
C ALA A 63 5.62 0.98 18.42
N PHE A 64 6.59 0.05 18.41
CA PHE A 64 6.73 -0.91 17.32
C PHE A 64 5.48 -1.79 17.19
N VAL A 65 4.98 -2.34 18.31
CA VAL A 65 3.78 -3.18 18.29
C VAL A 65 2.54 -2.42 17.82
N ASP A 66 2.40 -1.14 18.18
CA ASP A 66 1.28 -0.32 17.75
C ASP A 66 1.33 -0.06 16.25
N VAL A 67 2.47 0.40 15.73
CA VAL A 67 2.68 0.68 14.30
C VAL A 67 2.56 -0.59 13.46
N PHE A 68 3.22 -1.67 13.87
CA PHE A 68 3.18 -2.95 13.18
C PHE A 68 1.75 -3.51 13.11
N LYS A 69 0.98 -3.41 14.19
CA LYS A 69 -0.43 -3.85 14.20
C LYS A 69 -1.30 -2.98 13.31
N ALA A 70 -1.10 -1.66 13.33
CA ALA A 70 -1.83 -0.76 12.44
C ALA A 70 -1.59 -1.12 10.98
N ASN A 71 -0.32 -1.26 10.58
CA ASN A 71 0.09 -1.60 9.21
C ASN A 71 -0.40 -2.98 8.75
N ILE A 72 -0.28 -4.01 9.59
CA ILE A 72 -0.78 -5.35 9.22
C ILE A 72 -2.30 -5.32 9.03
N LEU A 73 -3.03 -4.70 9.96
CA LEU A 73 -4.48 -4.67 9.89
C LEU A 73 -4.97 -3.80 8.72
N SER A 74 -4.34 -2.66 8.47
CA SER A 74 -4.67 -1.79 7.33
C SER A 74 -4.34 -2.49 6.00
N THR A 75 -3.20 -3.18 5.93
CA THR A 75 -2.84 -3.99 4.76
C THR A 75 -3.86 -5.09 4.48
N ILE A 76 -4.24 -5.87 5.50
CA ILE A 76 -5.23 -6.95 5.32
C ILE A 76 -6.60 -6.39 4.94
N ALA A 77 -7.10 -5.40 5.68
CA ALA A 77 -8.46 -4.90 5.48
C ALA A 77 -8.60 -4.01 4.23
N ILE A 78 -7.62 -3.14 3.99
CA ILE A 78 -7.71 -2.09 2.99
C ILE A 78 -6.97 -2.51 1.71
N ALA A 79 -5.69 -2.89 1.81
CA ALA A 79 -4.89 -3.22 0.62
C ALA A 79 -5.30 -4.56 -0.02
N PHE A 80 -5.75 -5.54 0.76
CA PHE A 80 -6.28 -6.81 0.22
C PHE A 80 -7.81 -6.86 0.21
N GLY A 81 -8.46 -6.45 1.31
CA GLY A 81 -9.92 -6.55 1.43
C GLY A 81 -10.70 -5.73 0.42
N LEU A 82 -10.34 -4.45 0.20
CA LEU A 82 -11.06 -3.61 -0.76
C LEU A 82 -10.88 -4.08 -2.21
N PRO A 83 -9.65 -4.37 -2.69
CA PRO A 83 -9.52 -4.86 -4.06
C PRO A 83 -10.16 -6.24 -4.26
N LEU A 84 -10.20 -7.09 -3.24
CA LEU A 84 -10.92 -8.37 -3.34
C LEU A 84 -12.42 -8.17 -3.58
N ILE A 85 -13.06 -7.22 -2.89
CA ILE A 85 -14.47 -6.87 -3.13
C ILE A 85 -14.69 -6.42 -4.58
N VAL A 86 -13.76 -5.63 -5.12
CA VAL A 86 -13.82 -5.12 -6.49
C VAL A 86 -13.64 -6.24 -7.52
N VAL A 87 -12.71 -7.16 -7.28
CA VAL A 87 -12.53 -8.37 -8.11
C VAL A 87 -13.78 -9.24 -8.09
N ILE A 88 -14.39 -9.46 -6.93
CA ILE A 88 -15.64 -10.21 -6.80
C ILE A 88 -16.77 -9.52 -7.59
N ALA A 89 -16.89 -8.20 -7.48
CA ALA A 89 -17.87 -7.44 -8.27
C ALA A 89 -17.61 -7.57 -9.80
N GLY A 90 -16.34 -7.61 -10.22
CA GLY A 90 -15.96 -7.90 -11.61
C GLY A 90 -16.35 -9.28 -12.08
N LEU A 91 -16.12 -10.30 -11.25
CA LEU A 91 -16.51 -11.68 -11.53
C LEU A 91 -18.03 -11.77 -11.70
N PHE A 92 -18.82 -11.19 -10.78
CA PHE A 92 -20.27 -11.11 -10.93
C PHE A 92 -20.69 -10.37 -12.21
N GLY A 93 -19.99 -9.29 -12.54
CA GLY A 93 -20.20 -8.54 -13.79
C GLY A 93 -20.02 -9.39 -15.04
N SER A 94 -19.05 -10.31 -15.05
CA SER A 94 -18.80 -11.21 -16.19
C SER A 94 -19.93 -12.21 -16.45
N PHE A 95 -20.78 -12.47 -15.45
CA PHE A 95 -21.95 -13.34 -15.60
C PHE A 95 -23.24 -12.58 -15.98
N LEU A 96 -23.20 -11.24 -16.03
CA LEU A 96 -24.36 -10.41 -16.35
C LEU A 96 -24.34 -10.01 -17.83
N PRO A 97 -25.45 -10.18 -18.57
CA PRO A 97 -25.53 -9.72 -19.96
C PRO A 97 -25.68 -8.19 -20.04
N GLY A 98 -25.28 -7.63 -21.19
CA GLY A 98 -25.51 -6.22 -21.54
C GLY A 98 -24.49 -5.23 -20.97
N LYS A 99 -24.80 -3.94 -21.09
CA LYS A 99 -23.87 -2.84 -20.76
C LYS A 99 -23.45 -2.84 -19.29
N ILE A 100 -24.33 -3.25 -18.38
CA ILE A 100 -24.05 -3.28 -16.94
C ILE A 100 -22.99 -4.34 -16.62
N GLY A 101 -23.09 -5.54 -17.20
CA GLY A 101 -22.08 -6.58 -17.02
C GLY A 101 -20.70 -6.19 -17.56
N GLY A 102 -20.66 -5.53 -18.73
CA GLY A 102 -19.44 -4.99 -19.30
C GLY A 102 -18.76 -3.94 -18.41
N ILE A 103 -19.54 -3.01 -17.80
CA ILE A 103 -19.02 -2.00 -16.88
C ILE A 103 -18.47 -2.64 -15.61
N LEU A 104 -19.23 -3.54 -14.98
CA LEU A 104 -18.81 -4.21 -13.74
C LEU A 104 -17.56 -5.06 -13.95
N SER A 105 -17.50 -5.82 -15.05
CA SER A 105 -16.33 -6.58 -15.45
C SER A 105 -15.11 -5.67 -15.63
N ALA A 106 -15.25 -4.54 -16.33
CA ALA A 106 -14.17 -3.58 -16.52
C ALA A 106 -13.67 -2.93 -15.22
N ILE A 107 -14.58 -2.62 -14.28
CA ILE A 107 -14.22 -2.10 -12.96
C ILE A 107 -13.42 -3.13 -12.17
N GLY A 108 -13.80 -4.41 -12.24
CA GLY A 108 -13.16 -5.47 -11.47
C GLY A 108 -11.83 -5.99 -12.02
N THR A 109 -11.59 -5.88 -13.32
CA THR A 109 -10.32 -6.32 -13.94
C THR A 109 -9.28 -5.21 -14.06
N TRP A 110 -9.68 -3.95 -13.86
CA TRP A 110 -8.84 -2.74 -13.85
C TRP A 110 -8.10 -2.42 -15.17
N VAL A 111 -7.91 -3.38 -16.09
CA VAL A 111 -7.47 -3.18 -17.48
C VAL A 111 -7.94 -4.36 -18.34
N TYR A 112 -8.57 -4.07 -19.48
CA TYR A 112 -8.62 -5.00 -20.61
C TYR A 112 -7.32 -4.80 -21.40
N GLU A 113 -6.40 -5.77 -21.40
CA GLU A 113 -5.31 -5.79 -22.39
C GLU A 113 -5.97 -5.65 -23.79
N ASN A 114 -5.62 -4.59 -24.53
CA ASN A 114 -6.22 -4.15 -25.81
C ASN A 114 -7.53 -3.31 -25.78
N GLY A 115 -7.94 -2.78 -24.63
CA GLY A 115 -9.14 -1.93 -24.54
C GLY A 115 -8.95 -0.50 -25.08
N GLN A 116 -9.98 0.06 -25.72
CA GLN A 116 -10.08 1.47 -26.18
C GLN A 116 -9.92 2.53 -25.07
N TYR A 117 -9.54 2.15 -23.85
CA TYR A 117 -9.69 2.92 -22.62
C TYR A 117 -8.41 3.02 -21.78
N ASN A 118 -7.21 2.96 -22.37
CA ASN A 118 -5.93 3.09 -21.63
C ASN A 118 -5.87 4.36 -20.73
N LYS A 119 -6.46 5.48 -21.15
CA LYS A 119 -6.55 6.69 -20.32
C LYS A 119 -7.42 6.49 -19.08
N LEU A 120 -8.50 5.71 -19.20
CA LEU A 120 -9.38 5.38 -18.08
C LEU A 120 -8.64 4.54 -17.03
N ALA A 121 -7.78 3.61 -17.45
CA ALA A 121 -6.97 2.82 -16.53
C ALA A 121 -6.08 3.71 -15.65
N VAL A 122 -5.38 4.69 -16.25
CA VAL A 122 -4.56 5.66 -15.49
C VAL A 122 -5.39 6.45 -14.48
N TYR A 123 -6.55 6.98 -14.89
CA TYR A 123 -7.45 7.70 -13.98
C TYR A 123 -7.97 6.81 -12.85
N MET A 124 -8.32 5.56 -13.16
CA MET A 124 -8.79 4.59 -12.17
C MET A 124 -7.68 4.21 -11.18
N SER A 125 -6.45 3.98 -11.64
CA SER A 125 -5.31 3.71 -10.76
C SER A 125 -5.03 4.89 -9.83
N PHE A 126 -5.07 6.13 -10.34
CA PHE A 126 -4.90 7.32 -9.50
C PHE A 126 -6.02 7.48 -8.48
N PHE A 127 -7.28 7.34 -8.92
CA PHE A 127 -8.44 7.38 -8.03
C PHE A 127 -8.32 6.35 -6.91
N TRP A 128 -7.95 5.11 -7.26
CA TRP A 128 -7.78 4.04 -6.29
C TRP A 128 -6.62 4.24 -5.34
N PHE A 129 -5.49 4.78 -5.83
CA PHE A 129 -4.39 5.16 -4.97
C PHE A 129 -4.84 6.17 -3.91
N VAL A 130 -5.54 7.24 -4.32
CA VAL A 130 -6.08 8.25 -3.39
C VAL A 130 -7.09 7.63 -2.42
N LEU A 131 -8.00 6.80 -2.92
CA LEU A 131 -9.01 6.13 -2.09
C LEU A 131 -8.36 5.22 -1.05
N LEU A 132 -7.43 4.36 -1.45
CA LEU A 132 -6.71 3.45 -0.54
C LEU A 132 -5.90 4.23 0.49
N PHE A 133 -5.22 5.31 0.08
CA PHE A 133 -4.47 6.18 0.99
C PHE A 133 -5.38 6.79 2.06
N VAL A 134 -6.48 7.42 1.64
CA VAL A 134 -7.44 8.05 2.56
C VAL A 134 -8.04 7.03 3.52
N VAL A 135 -8.51 5.89 3.00
CA VAL A 135 -9.11 4.85 3.84
C VAL A 135 -8.10 4.26 4.82
N THR A 136 -6.85 4.08 4.40
CA THR A 136 -5.75 3.60 5.27
C THR A 136 -5.53 4.56 6.43
N VAL A 137 -5.41 5.86 6.15
CA VAL A 137 -5.23 6.90 7.18
C VAL A 137 -6.35 6.86 8.22
N TYR A 138 -7.61 6.83 7.79
CA TYR A 138 -8.74 6.81 8.72
C TYR A 138 -8.84 5.50 9.50
N PHE A 139 -8.55 4.37 8.86
CA PHE A 139 -8.58 3.06 9.49
C PHE A 139 -7.50 2.92 10.57
N GLU A 140 -6.27 3.36 10.28
CA GLU A 140 -5.17 3.36 11.25
C GLU A 140 -5.43 4.35 12.40
N ALA A 141 -5.96 5.53 12.09
CA ALA A 141 -6.35 6.49 13.12
C ALA A 141 -7.41 5.89 14.07
N TRP A 142 -8.36 5.12 13.54
CA TRP A 142 -9.32 4.36 14.35
C TRP A 142 -8.64 3.30 15.23
N ILE A 143 -7.68 2.55 14.69
CA ILE A 143 -6.89 1.56 15.45
C ILE A 143 -6.15 2.25 16.60
N TYR A 144 -5.41 3.33 16.33
CA TYR A 144 -4.68 4.07 17.35
C TYR A 144 -5.61 4.65 18.40
N LYS A 145 -6.70 5.31 18.01
CA LYS A 145 -7.71 5.85 18.94
C LYS A 145 -8.22 4.77 19.90
N ARG A 146 -8.58 3.59 19.39
CA ARG A 146 -9.09 2.46 20.19
C ARG A 146 -8.02 1.89 21.13
N ARG A 147 -6.76 1.85 20.72
CA ARG A 147 -5.65 1.34 21.55
C ARG A 147 -5.26 2.33 22.64
N TRP A 148 -5.19 3.61 22.29
CA TRP A 148 -4.82 4.68 23.20
C TRP A 148 -5.87 4.89 24.27
N SER A 149 -7.16 4.84 23.91
CA SER A 149 -8.25 4.92 24.90
C SER A 149 -8.21 3.78 25.92
N ARG A 150 -7.92 2.55 25.48
CA ARG A 150 -7.76 1.39 26.36
C ARG A 150 -6.58 1.48 27.33
N ARG A 151 -5.56 2.25 26.98
CA ARG A 151 -4.35 2.44 27.81
C ARG A 151 -4.36 3.71 28.65
N GLY A 152 -5.38 4.57 28.48
CA GLY A 152 -5.46 5.84 29.18
C GLY A 152 -4.38 6.84 28.79
N PHE A 153 -3.89 6.81 27.55
CA PHE A 153 -2.85 7.75 27.11
C PHE A 153 -3.37 9.20 27.05
N VAL A 154 -2.54 10.12 27.53
CA VAL A 154 -2.75 11.57 27.33
C VAL A 154 -2.21 11.94 25.95
N TYR A 155 -3.10 12.44 25.09
CA TYR A 155 -2.78 12.73 23.70
C TYR A 155 -1.95 14.02 23.58
N SER A 156 -0.77 13.93 22.98
CA SER A 156 -0.02 15.11 22.50
C SER A 156 -0.45 15.53 21.09
N VAL A 157 -0.98 14.59 20.29
CA VAL A 157 -1.39 14.77 18.90
C VAL A 157 -2.63 13.94 18.60
N TYR A 158 -3.51 14.43 17.72
CA TYR A 158 -4.66 13.67 17.24
C TYR A 158 -4.23 12.47 16.36
N PRO A 159 -4.80 11.27 16.55
CA PRO A 159 -4.44 10.08 15.76
C PRO A 159 -4.52 10.30 14.26
N THR A 160 -5.55 11.01 13.79
CA THR A 160 -5.76 11.30 12.37
C THR A 160 -4.63 12.14 11.78
N THR A 161 -4.21 13.21 12.48
CA THR A 161 -3.10 14.07 12.04
C THR A 161 -1.79 13.30 11.99
N LEU A 162 -1.54 12.44 12.99
CA LEU A 162 -0.38 11.56 13.01
C LEU A 162 -0.36 10.62 11.80
N CYS A 163 -1.48 9.95 11.52
CA CYS A 163 -1.61 9.04 10.38
C CYS A 163 -1.44 9.75 9.03
N TRP A 164 -2.05 10.93 8.83
CA TRP A 164 -1.87 11.72 7.61
C TRP A 164 -0.40 12.05 7.38
N TYR A 165 0.28 12.58 8.41
CA TYR A 165 1.68 12.94 8.32
C TYR A 165 2.57 11.72 8.06
N ALA A 166 2.37 10.64 8.81
CA ALA A 166 3.16 9.43 8.71
C ALA A 166 3.01 8.76 7.33
N ASN A 167 1.78 8.60 6.85
CA ASN A 167 1.49 8.04 5.53
C ASN A 167 2.00 8.95 4.40
N ALA A 168 1.85 10.27 4.50
CA ALA A 168 2.34 11.20 3.49
C ALA A 168 3.87 11.11 3.35
N VAL A 169 4.60 11.10 4.47
CA VAL A 169 6.07 10.99 4.46
C VAL A 169 6.52 9.63 3.93
N SER A 170 5.89 8.53 4.37
CA SER A 170 6.27 7.18 3.93
C SER A 170 6.05 6.98 2.42
N HIS A 171 4.89 7.39 1.90
CA HIS A 171 4.55 7.25 0.49
C HIS A 171 5.33 8.23 -0.41
N THR A 172 5.59 9.46 0.05
CA THR A 172 6.48 10.40 -0.67
C THR A 172 7.89 9.83 -0.78
N GLY A 173 8.40 9.23 0.31
CA GLY A 173 9.69 8.55 0.30
C GLY A 173 9.76 7.39 -0.71
N LEU A 174 8.71 6.57 -0.76
CA LEU A 174 8.60 5.49 -1.77
C LEU A 174 8.56 6.05 -3.19
N PHE A 175 7.79 7.11 -3.42
CA PHE A 175 7.69 7.74 -4.74
C PHE A 175 9.05 8.29 -5.21
N VAL A 176 9.77 8.99 -4.34
CA VAL A 176 11.12 9.49 -4.65
C VAL A 176 12.10 8.34 -4.91
N ALA A 177 12.04 7.27 -4.13
CA ALA A 177 12.87 6.09 -4.35
C ALA A 177 12.61 5.43 -5.71
N ILE A 178 11.34 5.31 -6.11
CA ILE A 178 10.94 4.80 -7.42
C ILE A 178 11.50 5.70 -8.54
N LEU A 179 11.36 7.02 -8.42
CA LEU A 179 11.90 7.95 -9.42
C LEU A 179 13.42 7.86 -9.55
N ALA A 180 14.14 7.75 -8.44
CA ALA A 180 15.60 7.61 -8.43
C ALA A 180 16.04 6.31 -9.12
N ILE A 181 15.40 5.18 -8.77
CA ILE A 181 15.68 3.89 -9.40
C ILE A 181 15.36 3.93 -10.90
N TRP A 182 14.25 4.55 -11.28
CA TRP A 182 13.85 4.67 -12.69
C TRP A 182 14.83 5.52 -13.49
N HIS A 183 15.33 6.63 -12.93
CA HIS A 183 16.32 7.48 -13.59
C HIS A 183 17.65 6.75 -13.83
N GLU A 184 18.08 5.85 -12.94
CA GLU A 184 19.31 5.06 -13.15
C GLU A 184 19.16 3.93 -14.18
N LEU A 185 17.92 3.61 -14.58
CA LEU A 185 17.60 2.55 -15.54
C LEU A 185 17.42 3.05 -16.99
N ILE A 186 17.33 4.36 -17.21
CA ILE A 186 17.28 5.02 -18.54
C ILE A 186 18.68 5.53 -18.91
#